data_AF-A0A6P2A8T1-F1
#
_entry.id   AF-A0A6P2A8T1-F1
#
_cell.length_a   1.000
_cell.length_b   1.000
_cell.length_c   1.000
_cell.angle_alpha   90.00
_cell.angle_beta   90.00
_cell.angle_gamma   90.00
#
_symmetry.space_group_name_H-M   'P 1'
#
loop_
_entity.id
_entity.type
_entity.pdbx_description
1 polymer ?
#
loop_
_entity_poly.entity_id
_entity_poly.type
_entity_poly.pdbx_seq_one_letter_code
_entity_poly.pdbx_strand_id
1 'polypeptide(L)' 'MDVMDRIRQQVEENPVVIFMKGTPQFPMCGFSSR' A
#
# COMPACT_ATOMS: atom_id res chain seq x y z
N MET A 1 7.47 4.87 16.32
CA MET A 1 8.07 4.50 15.03
C MET A 1 7.66 5.55 14.03
N ASP A 2 8.62 6.20 13.39
CA ASP A 2 8.33 7.29 12.46
C ASP A 2 7.56 6.77 11.22
N VAL A 3 6.77 7.62 10.58
CA VAL A 3 5.99 7.24 9.40
C VAL A 3 6.91 6.77 8.28
N MET A 4 8.07 7.43 8.12
CA MET A 4 9.03 7.07 7.09
C MET A 4 9.69 5.73 7.36
N ASP A 5 9.94 5.39 8.63
CA ASP A 5 10.50 4.09 9.00
C ASP A 5 9.55 2.95 8.66
N ARG A 6 8.24 3.13 8.90
CA ARG A 6 7.23 2.12 8.55
C ARG A 6 7.11 1.92 7.04
N ILE A 7 7.11 3.00 6.27
CA ILE A 7 7.03 2.92 4.80
C ILE A 7 8.30 2.27 4.24
N ARG A 8 9.48 2.62 4.76
CA ARG A 8 10.76 2.02 4.36
C ARG A 8 10.75 0.51 4.56
N GLN A 9 10.36 0.05 5.75
CA GLN A 9 10.28 -1.38 6.06
C GLN A 9 9.36 -2.12 5.07
N GLN A 10 8.18 -1.57 4.77
CA GLN A 10 7.23 -2.20 3.83
C GLN A 10 7.81 -2.37 2.42
N VAL A 11 8.60 -1.40 1.94
CA VAL A 11 9.21 -1.45 0.60
C VAL A 11 10.41 -2.40 0.55
N GLU A 12 11.19 -2.50 1.63
CA GLU A 12 12.39 -3.34 1.67
C GLU A 12 12.07 -4.83 1.88
N GLU A 13 11.03 -5.16 2.64
CA GLU A 13 10.69 -6.55 2.99
C GLU A 13 9.89 -7.29 1.92
N ASN A 14 9.21 -6.57 1.02
CA ASN A 14 8.27 -7.17 0.08
C ASN A 14 8.75 -6.97 -1.37
N PRO A 15 8.83 -8.04 -2.19
CA PRO A 15 9.25 -7.90 -3.58
C PRO A 15 8.28 -7.05 -4.42
N VAL A 16 7.00 -6.99 -4.03
CA VAL A 16 5.96 -6.16 -4.63
C VAL A 16 5.05 -5.63 -3.54
N VAL A 17 4.79 -4.33 -3.55
CA VAL A 17 3.85 -3.65 -2.64
C VAL A 17 2.97 -2.69 -3.44
N ILE A 18 1.70 -2.58 -3.04
CA ILE A 18 0.75 -1.61 -3.59
C ILE A 18 0.16 -0.75 -2.48
N PHE A 19 0.22 0.56 -2.67
CA PHE A 19 -0.51 1.53 -1.85
C PHE A 19 -1.78 1.93 -2.59
N MET A 20 -2.94 1.65 -2.00
CA MET A 20 -4.25 1.88 -2.64
C MET A 20 -5.25 2.51 -1.69
N LYS A 21 -6.31 3.11 -2.24
CA LYS A 21 -7.44 3.62 -1.45
C LYS A 21 -8.45 2.50 -1.25
N GLY A 22 -8.56 1.98 -0.03
CA GLY A 22 -9.40 0.82 0.30
C GLY A 22 -8.59 -0.45 0.39
N THR A 23 -9.25 -1.58 0.15
CA THR A 23 -8.62 -2.92 0.12
C THR A 23 -8.90 -3.59 -1.22
N PRO A 24 -8.21 -4.71 -1.54
CA PRO A 24 -8.48 -5.46 -2.77
C PRO A 24 -9.93 -5.93 -2.90
N GLN A 25 -10.58 -6.28 -1.78
CA GLN A 25 -11.99 -6.71 -1.76
C GLN A 25 -12.98 -5.53 -1.84
N PHE A 26 -12.58 -4.36 -1.33
CA PHE A 26 -13.40 -3.15 -1.27
C PHE A 26 -12.59 -1.91 -1.68
N PRO A 27 -12.33 -1.71 -2.99
CA PRO A 27 -11.61 -0.54 -3.47
C PRO A 27 -12.48 0.71 -3.38
N MET A 28 -11.88 1.82 -2.93
CA MET A 28 -12.58 3.10 -2.70
C MET A 28 -12.28 4.17 -3.75
N CYS A 29 -11.59 3.82 -4.85
CA CYS A 29 -11.26 4.73 -5.94
C CYS A 29 -11.20 3.97 -7.26
N GLY A 30 -11.73 4.56 -8.35
CA GLY A 30 -11.74 3.92 -9.67
C GLY A 30 -10.36 3.54 -10.21
N PHE A 31 -9.31 4.30 -9.87
CA PHE A 31 -7.92 3.95 -10.20
C PHE A 31 -7.37 2.80 -9.37
N SER A 32 -7.85 2.62 -8.13
CA SER A 32 -7.43 1.53 -7.26
C SER A 32 -8.16 0.21 -7.56
N SER A 33 -9.24 0.25 -8.35
CA SER A 33 -10.01 -0.92 -8.76
C SER A 33 -9.58 -1.51 -10.11
N ARG A 34 -8.68 -0.83 -10.83
CA ARG A 34 -8.19 -1.21 -12.16
C ARG A 34 -6.74 -1.64 -12.05
#